data_AF-A0A524QGK1-F1
#
_entry.id   AF-A0A524QGK1-F1
#
_cell.length_a   1.000
_cell.length_b   1.000
_cell.length_c   1.000
_cell.angle_alpha   90.00
_cell.angle_beta   90.00
_cell.angle_gamma   90.00
#
_symmetry.space_group_name_H-M   'P 1'
#
loop_
_entity.id
_entity.type
_entity.pdbx_description
1 polymer ?
#
loop_
_entity_poly.entity_id
_entity_poly.type
_entity_poly.pdbx_seq_one_letter_code
_entity_poly.pdbx_strand_id
1 'polypeptide(L)'
;MGMYTALSLGVRLDNEFPQVTETLSNLIHGNPVTGQNHPFFATPRGASLLRMASYYFDYRTHWELEQDENNSNYLSGVSNIKNYDNEIDKFLDWLSPHMITTGFIGWTMYEEDDFPTILMRHTNGEITRHIHCSRRNAYMGEVG
;
A
#
# COMPACT_ATOMS: atom_id res chain seq x y z
N MET A 1 15.35 7.91 15.99
CA MET A 1 14.07 7.20 16.22
C MET A 1 13.45 7.03 14.86
N GLY A 2 13.57 5.83 14.31
CA GLY A 2 12.91 5.52 13.07
C GLY A 2 11.41 5.33 13.35
N MET A 3 10.63 5.63 12.33
CA MET A 3 9.18 5.71 12.39
C MET A 3 8.61 5.42 11.01
N TYR A 4 9.30 4.56 10.25
CA TYR A 4 8.93 4.25 8.89
C TYR A 4 7.92 3.10 8.89
N THR A 5 6.94 3.22 8.03
CA THR A 5 5.97 2.16 7.75
C THR A 5 6.08 1.82 6.28
N ALA A 6 6.32 0.54 6.03
CA ALA A 6 6.25 -0.06 4.71
C ALA A 6 4.80 -0.16 4.25
N LEU A 7 4.60 0.05 2.95
CA LEU A 7 3.37 -0.28 2.24
C LEU A 7 3.77 -1.11 1.03
N SER A 8 3.23 -2.32 0.91
CA SER A 8 3.23 -3.09 -0.33
C SER A 8 1.80 -3.32 -0.79
N LEU A 9 1.55 -3.14 -2.07
CA LEU A 9 0.24 -3.39 -2.68
C LEU A 9 0.39 -4.11 -4.02
N GLY A 10 -0.65 -4.85 -4.38
CA GLY A 10 -0.87 -5.41 -5.72
C GLY A 10 -2.36 -5.44 -6.02
N VAL A 11 -2.83 -4.54 -6.89
CA VAL A 11 -4.26 -4.33 -7.12
C VAL A 11 -4.55 -4.09 -8.60
N ARG A 12 -5.72 -4.54 -9.05
CA ARG A 12 -6.30 -4.16 -10.32
C ARG A 12 -7.21 -2.96 -10.13
N LEU A 13 -7.04 -1.96 -10.98
CA LEU A 13 -7.77 -0.71 -10.95
C LEU A 13 -9.02 -0.78 -11.83
N ASP A 14 -10.00 0.05 -11.48
CA ASP A 14 -11.15 0.29 -12.34
C ASP A 14 -10.77 1.24 -13.47
N ASN A 15 -11.06 0.82 -14.70
CA ASN A 15 -10.77 1.58 -15.91
C ASN A 15 -11.80 2.69 -16.18
N GLU A 16 -12.89 2.76 -15.40
CA GLU A 16 -13.89 3.83 -15.51
C GLU A 16 -13.28 5.23 -15.24
N PHE A 17 -12.15 5.30 -14.50
CA PHE A 17 -11.55 6.55 -14.04
C PHE A 17 -10.08 6.72 -14.49
N PRO A 18 -9.83 7.05 -15.77
CA PRO A 18 -8.46 7.19 -16.31
C PRO A 18 -7.62 8.28 -15.61
N GLN A 19 -8.24 9.26 -14.97
CA GLN A 19 -7.55 10.26 -14.15
C GLN A 19 -6.83 9.65 -12.93
N VAL A 20 -7.27 8.47 -12.47
CA VAL A 20 -6.65 7.75 -11.34
C VAL A 20 -5.32 7.18 -11.77
N THR A 21 -5.24 6.54 -12.93
CA THR A 21 -3.99 5.99 -13.48
C THR A 21 -3.00 7.11 -13.80
N GLU A 22 -3.45 8.23 -14.34
CA GLU A 22 -2.63 9.44 -14.52
C GLU A 22 -2.08 9.96 -13.18
N THR A 23 -2.93 10.06 -12.16
CA THR A 23 -2.53 10.52 -10.82
C THR A 23 -1.50 9.59 -10.19
N LEU A 24 -1.70 8.27 -10.29
CA LEU A 24 -0.75 7.26 -9.81
C LEU A 24 0.58 7.35 -10.54
N SER A 25 0.56 7.46 -11.88
CA SER A 25 1.77 7.67 -12.69
C SER A 25 2.54 8.91 -12.25
N ASN A 26 1.84 10.03 -12.02
CA ASN A 26 2.44 11.25 -11.52
C ASN A 26 3.07 11.06 -10.13
N LEU A 27 2.42 10.35 -9.20
CA LEU A 27 2.99 10.04 -7.88
C LEU A 27 4.25 9.16 -7.99
N ILE A 28 4.24 8.14 -8.86
CA ILE A 28 5.36 7.22 -9.10
C ILE A 28 6.57 7.96 -9.69
N HIS A 29 6.34 8.87 -10.62
CA HIS A 29 7.42 9.63 -11.28
C HIS A 29 7.79 10.94 -10.53
N GLY A 30 7.02 11.32 -9.52
CA GLY A 30 7.25 12.55 -8.76
C GLY A 30 6.83 13.82 -9.49
N ASN A 31 5.92 13.70 -10.44
CA ASN A 31 5.31 14.83 -11.12
C ASN A 31 4.28 15.51 -10.19
N PRO A 32 4.01 16.81 -10.37
CA PRO A 32 2.96 17.49 -9.64
C PRO A 32 1.59 16.83 -9.86
N VAL A 33 0.84 16.61 -8.77
CA VAL A 33 -0.56 16.21 -8.81
C VAL A 33 -1.42 17.42 -8.47
N THR A 34 -2.38 17.75 -9.32
CA THR A 34 -3.29 18.90 -9.13
C THR A 34 -4.75 18.45 -9.26
N GLY A 35 -5.68 19.26 -8.75
CA GLY A 35 -7.12 19.02 -8.92
C GLY A 35 -7.72 17.89 -8.08
N GLN A 36 -6.93 17.20 -7.26
CA GLN A 36 -7.43 16.16 -6.36
C GLN A 36 -7.99 16.76 -5.07
N ASN A 37 -9.25 16.45 -4.76
CA ASN A 37 -9.91 16.88 -3.53
C ASN A 37 -10.04 15.71 -2.55
N HIS A 38 -8.92 15.30 -1.94
CA HIS A 38 -8.87 14.25 -0.93
C HIS A 38 -7.83 14.56 0.15
N PRO A 39 -8.07 14.27 1.45
CA PRO A 39 -7.12 14.53 2.54
C PRO A 39 -5.71 13.98 2.33
N PHE A 40 -5.58 12.89 1.56
CA PHE A 40 -4.28 12.33 1.17
C PHE A 40 -3.35 13.35 0.52
N PHE A 41 -3.85 14.13 -0.45
CA PHE A 41 -3.04 15.09 -1.21
C PHE A 41 -2.68 16.35 -0.42
N ALA A 42 -3.32 16.57 0.74
CA ALA A 42 -2.97 17.63 1.66
C ALA A 42 -1.88 17.22 2.67
N THR A 43 -1.48 15.94 2.69
CA THR A 43 -0.45 15.47 3.64
C THR A 43 0.94 15.95 3.23
N PRO A 44 1.82 16.29 4.18
CA PRO A 44 3.17 16.78 3.89
C PRO A 44 4.03 15.78 3.09
N ARG A 45 3.75 14.47 3.20
CA ARG A 45 4.57 13.42 2.59
C ARG A 45 3.82 12.57 1.55
N GLY A 46 2.53 12.80 1.32
CA GLY A 46 1.73 12.05 0.35
C GLY A 46 2.34 12.04 -1.05
N ALA A 47 2.86 13.19 -1.51
CA ALA A 47 3.54 13.33 -2.81
C ALA A 47 4.84 12.51 -2.96
N SER A 48 5.34 11.94 -1.86
CA SER A 48 6.53 11.08 -1.86
C SER A 48 6.21 9.63 -1.46
N LEU A 49 4.94 9.28 -1.18
CA LEU A 49 4.57 7.97 -0.67
C LEU A 49 5.09 6.83 -1.56
N LEU A 50 4.97 6.95 -2.88
CA LEU A 50 5.37 5.90 -3.83
C LEU A 50 6.85 5.97 -4.25
N ARG A 51 7.65 6.86 -3.66
CA ARG A 51 9.07 7.06 -4.03
C ARG A 51 10.02 7.05 -2.83
N MET A 52 9.47 7.14 -1.62
CA MET A 52 10.26 7.18 -0.40
C MET A 52 10.84 5.80 -0.09
N ALA A 53 12.05 5.81 0.44
CA ALA A 53 12.79 4.66 0.92
C ALA A 53 13.51 5.04 2.22
N SER A 54 14.00 4.03 2.94
CA SER A 54 14.80 4.20 4.15
C SER A 54 15.76 3.03 4.31
N TYR A 55 16.74 3.21 5.20
CA TYR A 55 17.71 2.17 5.57
C TYR A 55 17.08 1.03 6.39
N TYR A 56 15.87 1.22 6.95
CA TYR A 56 15.23 0.28 7.86
C TYR A 56 14.58 -0.92 7.18
N PHE A 57 14.55 -0.94 5.84
CA PHE A 57 13.99 -2.03 5.07
C PHE A 57 14.99 -2.48 4.00
N ASP A 58 15.21 -3.79 3.89
CA ASP A 58 16.22 -4.37 2.99
C ASP A 58 15.81 -4.39 1.50
N TYR A 59 14.57 -4.00 1.19
CA TYR A 59 14.08 -3.95 -0.19
C TYR A 59 14.22 -2.55 -0.79
N ARG A 60 14.27 -2.49 -2.13
CA ARG A 60 14.22 -1.23 -2.87
C ARG A 60 12.78 -0.82 -3.15
N THR A 61 12.52 0.47 -2.95
CA THR A 61 11.25 1.09 -3.37
C THR A 61 11.09 0.95 -4.88
N HIS A 62 9.96 0.42 -5.30
CA HIS A 62 9.55 0.33 -6.69
C HIS A 62 8.02 0.32 -6.75
N TRP A 63 7.47 0.97 -7.76
CA TRP A 63 6.05 0.95 -8.07
C TRP A 63 5.89 0.92 -9.57
N GLU A 64 4.97 0.08 -10.03
CA GLU A 64 4.69 -0.14 -11.44
C GLU A 64 3.18 0.04 -11.66
N LEU A 65 2.88 0.73 -12.75
CA LEU A 65 1.54 0.87 -13.28
C LEU A 65 1.54 0.24 -14.67
N GLU A 66 1.00 -0.97 -14.76
CA GLU A 66 1.02 -1.77 -15.99
C GLU A 66 -0.40 -1.91 -16.55
N GLN A 67 -0.52 -1.89 -17.88
CA GLN A 67 -1.75 -2.22 -18.56
C GLN A 67 -1.57 -3.55 -19.30
N ASP A 68 -2.48 -4.50 -19.08
CA ASP A 68 -2.45 -5.78 -19.78
C ASP A 68 -3.04 -5.71 -21.20
N GLU A 69 -2.93 -6.81 -21.94
CA GLU A 69 -3.47 -6.95 -23.30
C GLU A 69 -5.00 -6.79 -23.36
N ASN A 70 -5.70 -6.97 -22.23
CA ASN A 70 -7.15 -6.80 -22.10
C ASN A 70 -7.53 -5.40 -21.59
N ASN A 71 -6.60 -4.43 -21.66
CA ASN A 71 -6.80 -3.05 -21.26
C ASN A 71 -7.03 -2.87 -19.74
N SER A 72 -6.75 -3.88 -18.89
CA SER A 72 -6.85 -3.76 -17.43
C SER A 72 -5.61 -3.11 -16.86
N ASN A 73 -5.79 -2.14 -15.95
CA ASN A 73 -4.67 -1.47 -15.27
C ASN A 73 -4.36 -2.14 -13.93
N TYR A 74 -3.08 -2.31 -13.63
CA TYR A 74 -2.57 -2.91 -12.40
C TYR A 74 -1.58 -1.97 -11.74
N LEU A 75 -1.76 -1.73 -10.44
CA LEU A 75 -0.80 -1.04 -9.59
C LEU A 75 -0.16 -2.07 -8.66
N SER A 76 1.15 -2.19 -8.72
CA SER A 76 1.92 -3.07 -7.85
C SER A 76 3.20 -2.38 -7.37
N GLY A 77 3.65 -2.73 -6.17
CA GLY A 77 4.91 -2.20 -5.67
C GLY A 77 5.03 -2.20 -4.16
N VAL A 78 6.10 -1.54 -3.72
CA VAL A 78 6.41 -1.34 -2.31
C VAL A 78 7.19 -0.04 -2.12
N SER A 79 6.90 0.66 -1.04
CA SER A 79 7.69 1.79 -0.52
C SER A 79 7.67 1.80 1.00
N ASN A 80 8.37 2.75 1.61
CA ASN A 80 8.23 3.03 3.04
C ASN A 80 8.34 4.52 3.31
N ILE A 81 7.59 5.01 4.30
CA ILE A 81 7.47 6.43 4.61
C ILE A 81 7.37 6.67 6.12
N LYS A 82 7.79 7.85 6.57
CA LYS A 82 7.42 8.37 7.89
C LYS A 82 5.93 8.70 7.90
N ASN A 83 5.11 7.76 8.37
CA ASN A 83 3.65 7.80 8.28
C ASN A 83 3.01 8.65 9.41
N TYR A 84 3.43 9.91 9.58
CA TYR A 84 3.03 10.77 10.71
C TYR A 84 1.62 11.32 10.61
N ASP A 85 1.16 11.56 9.38
CA ASP A 85 -0.14 12.14 9.11
C ASP A 85 -1.11 11.08 8.58
N ASN A 86 -0.86 9.80 8.89
CA ASN A 86 -1.59 8.64 8.38
C ASN A 86 -1.68 8.66 6.84
N GLU A 87 -0.58 9.01 6.17
CA GLU A 87 -0.48 9.07 4.71
C GLU A 87 -0.90 7.76 4.05
N ILE A 88 -0.50 6.61 4.61
CA ILE A 88 -0.87 5.29 4.09
C ILE A 88 -2.38 5.06 4.17
N ASP A 89 -3.02 5.36 5.31
CA ASP A 89 -4.46 5.15 5.47
C ASP A 89 -5.25 6.07 4.53
N LYS A 90 -4.86 7.35 4.44
CA LYS A 90 -5.50 8.31 3.53
C LYS A 90 -5.29 7.93 2.06
N PHE A 91 -4.15 7.34 1.71
CA PHE A 91 -3.92 6.83 0.36
C PHE A 91 -4.82 5.64 0.04
N LEU A 92 -4.92 4.68 0.96
CA LEU A 92 -5.78 3.51 0.80
C LEU A 92 -7.26 3.90 0.71
N ASP A 93 -7.69 4.88 1.52
CA ASP A 93 -9.04 5.46 1.47
C ASP A 93 -9.34 6.09 0.11
N TRP A 94 -8.42 6.91 -0.42
CA TRP A 94 -8.53 7.49 -1.76
C TRP A 94 -8.54 6.45 -2.87
N LEU A 95 -7.69 5.42 -2.77
CA LEU A 95 -7.52 4.42 -3.81
C LEU A 95 -8.68 3.42 -3.84
N SER A 96 -9.29 3.12 -2.68
CA SER A 96 -10.29 2.06 -2.55
C SER A 96 -11.49 2.10 -3.49
N PRO A 97 -12.14 3.25 -3.74
CA PRO A 97 -13.25 3.31 -4.69
C PRO A 97 -12.82 2.99 -6.13
N HIS A 98 -11.53 3.01 -6.43
CA HIS A 98 -10.98 2.79 -7.76
C HIS A 98 -10.35 1.40 -7.94
N MET A 99 -10.54 0.49 -6.98
CA MET A 99 -10.02 -0.87 -7.04
C MET A 99 -11.11 -1.88 -7.42
N ILE A 100 -10.78 -2.78 -8.35
CA ILE A 100 -11.59 -3.98 -8.64
C ILE A 100 -11.22 -5.13 -7.70
N THR A 101 -9.95 -5.24 -7.31
CA THR A 101 -9.46 -6.33 -6.47
C THR A 101 -10.21 -6.40 -5.14
N THR A 102 -10.59 -7.61 -4.73
CA THR A 102 -11.14 -7.95 -3.41
C THR A 102 -10.32 -9.08 -2.80
N GLY A 103 -10.37 -9.23 -1.48
CA GLY A 103 -9.50 -10.15 -0.74
C GLY A 103 -8.16 -9.50 -0.39
N PHE A 104 -7.09 -10.28 -0.45
CA PHE A 104 -5.74 -9.80 -0.13
C PHE A 104 -5.27 -8.77 -1.16
N ILE A 105 -4.87 -7.59 -0.70
CA ILE A 105 -4.36 -6.50 -1.56
C ILE A 105 -2.92 -6.12 -1.27
N GLY A 106 -2.32 -6.64 -0.18
CA GLY A 106 -0.97 -6.30 0.22
C GLY A 106 -0.79 -6.27 1.73
N TRP A 107 0.19 -5.51 2.20
CA TRP A 107 0.56 -5.45 3.61
C TRP A 107 1.19 -4.11 3.99
N THR A 108 1.17 -3.81 5.28
CA THR A 108 1.99 -2.77 5.90
C THR A 108 2.87 -3.37 6.97
N MET A 109 4.05 -2.80 7.21
CA MET A 109 4.95 -3.25 8.27
C MET A 109 5.62 -2.03 8.88
N TYR A 110 5.44 -1.83 10.18
CA TYR A 110 6.23 -0.83 10.89
C TYR A 110 7.66 -1.36 11.07
N GLU A 111 8.66 -0.49 11.02
CA GLU A 111 10.07 -0.89 11.04
C GLU A 111 10.50 -1.70 12.29
N GLU A 112 9.78 -1.57 13.41
CA GLU A 112 10.06 -2.33 14.64
C GLU A 112 9.12 -3.54 14.82
N ASP A 113 8.19 -3.78 13.89
CA ASP A 113 7.30 -4.94 13.96
C ASP A 113 8.02 -6.21 13.47
N ASP A 114 7.84 -7.31 14.21
CA ASP A 114 8.31 -8.63 13.79
C ASP A 114 7.49 -9.24 12.64
N PHE A 115 6.25 -8.79 12.45
CA PHE A 115 5.30 -9.37 11.50
C PHE A 115 4.51 -8.27 10.76
N PRO A 116 4.20 -8.48 9.47
CA PRO A 116 3.39 -7.53 8.71
C PRO A 116 1.92 -7.56 9.15
N THR A 117 1.27 -6.41 9.01
CA THR A 117 -0.18 -6.29 9.01
C THR A 117 -0.71 -6.50 7.60
N ILE A 118 -1.57 -7.50 7.44
CA ILE A 118 -2.20 -7.87 6.16
C ILE A 118 -3.36 -6.93 5.85
N LEU A 119 -3.43 -6.47 4.60
CA LEU A 119 -4.51 -5.64 4.09
C LEU A 119 -5.50 -6.49 3.29
N MET A 120 -6.78 -6.47 3.73
CA MET A 120 -7.87 -7.19 3.09
C MET A 120 -8.95 -6.20 2.64
N ARG A 121 -9.27 -6.17 1.35
CA ARG A 121 -10.37 -5.37 0.79
C ARG A 121 -11.64 -6.19 0.65
N HIS A 122 -12.72 -5.69 1.20
CA HIS A 122 -14.06 -6.29 1.10
C HIS A 122 -14.80 -5.80 -0.14
N THR A 123 -15.88 -6.50 -0.50
CA THR A 123 -16.71 -6.17 -1.67
C THR A 123 -17.40 -4.81 -1.56
N ASN A 124 -17.61 -4.30 -0.34
CA ASN A 124 -18.14 -2.96 -0.06
C ASN A 124 -17.07 -1.84 -0.21
N GLY A 125 -15.83 -2.18 -0.57
CA GLY A 125 -14.71 -1.23 -0.65
C GLY A 125 -14.01 -0.94 0.69
N GLU A 126 -14.45 -1.53 1.79
CA GLU A 126 -13.78 -1.39 3.08
C GLU A 126 -12.44 -2.15 3.08
N ILE A 127 -11.41 -1.56 3.68
CA ILE A 127 -10.11 -2.21 3.87
C ILE A 127 -9.91 -2.50 5.36
N THR A 128 -9.68 -3.76 5.69
CA THR A 128 -9.42 -4.23 7.06
C THR A 128 -7.98 -4.70 7.22
N ARG A 129 -7.50 -4.61 8.46
CA ARG A 129 -6.12 -4.91 8.86
C ARG A 129 -6.09 -6.14 9.75
N HIS A 130 -5.25 -7.12 9.40
CA HIS A 130 -5.14 -8.39 10.14
C HIS A 130 -3.68 -8.67 10.46
N ILE A 131 -3.36 -8.88 11.74
CA ILE A 131 -2.03 -9.36 12.13
C ILE A 131 -2.08 -10.89 12.15
N HIS A 132 -1.37 -11.53 11.23
CA HIS A 132 -1.27 -12.99 11.25
C HIS A 132 -0.09 -13.44 12.11
N CYS A 133 -0.34 -13.63 13.40
CA CYS A 133 0.59 -14.35 14.27
C CYS A 133 0.26 -15.84 14.20
N SER A 134 0.95 -16.61 13.36
CA SER A 134 0.83 -18.06 13.40
C SER A 134 1.57 -18.60 14.63
N ARG A 135 0.94 -18.61 15.80
CA ARG A 135 1.33 -19.58 16.84
C ARG A 135 0.86 -20.94 16.37
N ARG A 136 1.70 -21.65 15.59
CA ARG A 136 1.66 -23.11 15.66
C ARG A 136 2.11 -23.46 17.08
N ASN A 137 1.14 -23.84 17.92
CA ASN A 137 1.44 -24.64 19.10
C ASN A 137 2.16 -25.90 18.62
N ALA A 138 3.49 -25.90 18.66
CA ALA A 138 4.27 -27.13 18.66
C ALA A 138 4.13 -27.74 20.07
N TYR A 139 2.99 -28.40 20.30
CA TYR A 139 2.90 -29.41 21.35
C TYR A 139 3.77 -30.61 20.95
N MET A 140 4.41 -31.18 21.97
CA MET A 140 5.09 -32.49 22.04
C MET A 140 6.58 -32.52 21.68
N GLY A 141 7.39 -32.57 22.74
CA GLY A 141 8.79 -32.96 22.67
C GLY A 141 9.55 -32.82 24.00
N GLU A 142 8.92 -33.07 25.16
CA GLU A 142 9.70 -33.44 26.34
C GLU A 142 10.30 -34.82 26.07
N VAL A 143 11.58 -34.85 25.74
CA VAL A 143 12.42 -36.05 25.85
C VAL A 143 12.92 -36.11 27.28
N GLY A 144 12.38 -37.08 28.02
CA GLY A 144 12.98 -37.57 29.26
C GLY A 144 14.24 -38.40 29.02
#